data_AF-A0A661MWS4-F1
#
_entry.id   AF-A0A661MWS4-F1
#
_cell.length_a   1.000
_cell.length_b   1.000
_cell.length_c   1.000
_cell.angle_alpha   90.00
_cell.angle_beta   90.00
_cell.angle_gamma   90.00
#
_symmetry.space_group_name_H-M   'P 1'
#
loop_
_entity.id
_entity.type
_entity.pdbx_description
1 polymer ?
#
loop_
_entity_poly.entity_id
_entity_poly.type
_entity_poly.pdbx_seq_one_letter_code
_entity_poly.pdbx_strand_id
1 'polypeptide(L)'
;MDDVTHSSDDAIAVAVGRLRSAKLLRLRNGSVRPTRRWQAAMARAALHLYAKGDPGDDLRVAIVTALVDVLGKSVPDDELVDMVETMLPLQAQDLGVQVAGLSYDSPWRR
;
A
#
# COMPACT_ATOMS: atom_id res chain seq x y z
N MET A 1 28.05 -6.99 11.75
CA MET A 1 26.75 -7.33 12.36
C MET A 1 25.74 -6.72 11.40
N ASP A 2 25.60 -7.35 10.25
CA ASP A 2 25.05 -6.76 9.01
C ASP A 2 24.15 -7.82 8.39
N ASP A 3 22.91 -7.97 8.86
CA ASP A 3 22.01 -8.98 8.29
C ASP A 3 20.51 -8.72 8.50
N VAL A 4 20.09 -7.46 8.70
CA VAL A 4 18.65 -7.16 8.94
C VAL A 4 18.05 -6.28 7.85
N THR A 5 18.83 -5.43 7.17
CA THR A 5 18.28 -4.48 6.19
C THR A 5 17.93 -5.11 4.84
N HIS A 6 18.63 -6.17 4.41
CA HIS A 6 18.40 -6.79 3.09
C HIS A 6 17.04 -7.50 3.00
N SER A 7 16.52 -8.06 4.10
CA SER A 7 15.25 -8.79 4.10
C SER A 7 14.02 -7.89 3.87
N SER A 8 14.06 -6.64 4.34
CA SER A 8 12.92 -5.71 4.22
C SER A 8 12.84 -5.05 2.85
N ASP A 9 13.99 -4.70 2.27
CA ASP A 9 14.04 -4.12 0.93
C ASP A 9 13.60 -5.12 -0.14
N ASP A 10 13.98 -6.40 0.01
CA ASP A 10 13.55 -7.49 -0.87
C ASP A 10 12.04 -7.74 -0.76
N ALA A 11 11.47 -7.74 0.46
CA ALA A 11 10.04 -7.87 0.69
C ALA A 11 9.25 -6.73 0.03
N ILE A 12 9.71 -5.47 0.18
CA ILE A 12 9.10 -4.31 -0.47
C ILE A 12 9.18 -4.44 -2.00
N ALA A 13 10.32 -4.88 -2.55
CA ALA A 13 10.48 -5.06 -3.99
C ALA A 13 9.50 -6.11 -4.55
N VAL A 14 9.31 -7.22 -3.83
CA VAL A 14 8.34 -8.28 -4.16
C VAL A 14 6.91 -7.73 -4.12
N ALA A 15 6.55 -7.01 -3.05
CA ALA A 15 5.24 -6.38 -2.91
C ALA A 15 4.95 -5.40 -4.04
N VAL A 16 5.90 -4.52 -4.40
CA VAL A 16 5.78 -3.61 -5.55
C VAL A 16 5.59 -4.40 -6.84
N GLY A 17 6.35 -5.47 -7.06
CA GLY A 17 6.23 -6.35 -8.22
C GLY A 17 4.82 -6.93 -8.36
N ARG A 18 4.25 -7.43 -7.26
CA ARG A 18 2.88 -7.99 -7.24
C ARG A 18 1.82 -6.93 -7.46
N LEU A 19 1.91 -5.79 -6.77
CA LEU A 19 0.98 -4.67 -6.92
C LEU A 19 0.98 -4.10 -8.34
N ARG A 20 2.14 -4.06 -9.00
CA ARG A 20 2.25 -3.69 -10.42
C ARG A 20 1.63 -4.74 -11.34
N SER A 21 1.88 -6.02 -11.09
CA SER A 21 1.28 -7.13 -11.86
C SER A 21 -0.25 -7.13 -11.76
N ALA A 22 -0.78 -6.75 -10.59
CA ALA A 22 -2.20 -6.52 -10.34
C ALA A 22 -2.75 -5.19 -10.90
N LYS A 23 -1.92 -4.38 -11.57
CA LYS A 23 -2.24 -3.05 -12.12
C LYS A 23 -2.72 -2.04 -11.08
N LEU A 24 -2.30 -2.19 -9.82
CA LEU A 24 -2.58 -1.26 -8.73
C LEU A 24 -1.57 -0.13 -8.67
N LEU A 25 -0.32 -0.42 -9.04
CA LEU A 25 0.75 0.55 -9.19
C LEU A 25 1.23 0.64 -10.63
N ARG A 26 1.77 1.80 -11.00
CA ARG A 26 2.46 2.03 -12.28
C ARG A 26 3.73 2.85 -12.07
N LEU A 27 4.69 2.67 -12.97
CA LEU A 27 5.84 3.57 -13.05
C LEU A 27 5.48 4.76 -13.94
N ARG A 28 5.70 5.99 -13.46
CA ARG A 28 5.52 7.23 -14.22
C ARG A 28 6.65 8.19 -13.89
N ASN A 29 7.42 8.57 -14.91
CA ASN A 29 8.57 9.49 -14.78
C ASN A 29 9.55 9.07 -13.67
N GLY A 30 9.92 7.79 -13.62
CA GLY A 30 10.81 7.24 -12.59
C GLY A 30 10.17 7.05 -11.20
N SER A 31 8.93 7.52 -10.99
CA SER A 31 8.22 7.37 -9.71
C SER A 31 7.13 6.30 -9.75
N VAL A 32 7.03 5.51 -8.69
CA VAL A 32 5.91 4.58 -8.48
C VAL A 32 4.68 5.39 -8.09
N ARG A 33 3.55 5.17 -8.79
CA ARG A 33 2.29 5.90 -8.59
C ARG A 33 1.10 4.95 -8.53
N PRO A 34 0.12 5.21 -7.66
CA PRO A 34 -1.15 4.51 -7.71
C PRO A 34 -1.87 4.69 -9.05
N THR A 35 -2.61 3.67 -9.48
CA THR A 35 -3.44 3.72 -10.69
C THR A 35 -4.86 4.16 -10.37
N ARG A 36 -5.65 4.51 -11.41
CA ARG A 36 -7.10 4.74 -11.25
C ARG A 36 -7.84 3.50 -10.72
N ARG A 37 -7.35 2.29 -11.04
CA ARG A 37 -7.91 1.03 -10.54
C ARG A 37 -7.74 0.95 -9.02
N TRP A 38 -6.56 1.31 -8.52
CA TRP A 38 -6.31 1.40 -7.08
C TRP A 38 -7.22 2.44 -6.41
N GLN A 39 -7.30 3.66 -6.96
CA GLN A 39 -8.14 4.72 -6.39
C GLN A 39 -9.62 4.33 -6.32
N ALA A 40 -10.13 3.63 -7.35
CA ALA A 40 -11.49 3.09 -7.33
C ALA A 40 -11.69 2.01 -6.24
N ALA A 41 -10.70 1.14 -6.02
CA ALA A 41 -10.74 0.14 -4.96
C ALA A 41 -10.74 0.79 -3.57
N MET A 42 -9.90 1.81 -3.35
CA MET A 42 -9.88 2.61 -2.12
C MET A 42 -11.20 3.30 -1.86
N ALA A 43 -11.82 3.92 -2.87
CA ALA A 43 -13.12 4.57 -2.71
C ALA A 43 -14.22 3.56 -2.31
N ARG A 44 -14.21 2.35 -2.90
CA ARG A 44 -15.15 1.28 -2.51
C ARG A 44 -14.88 0.77 -1.10
N ALA A 45 -13.62 0.59 -0.72
CA ALA A 45 -13.24 0.18 0.63
C ALA A 45 -13.69 1.21 1.67
N ALA A 46 -13.44 2.51 1.43
CA ALA A 46 -13.89 3.58 2.30
C ALA A 46 -15.42 3.61 2.44
N LEU A 47 -16.16 3.48 1.34
CA LEU A 47 -17.63 3.43 1.37
C LEU A 47 -18.15 2.22 2.17
N HIS A 48 -17.53 1.05 2.00
CA HIS A 48 -17.88 -0.16 2.72
C HIS A 48 -17.61 -0.06 4.22
N LEU A 49 -16.47 0.53 4.59
CA LEU A 49 -16.09 0.75 5.99
C LEU A 49 -17.02 1.77 6.65
N TYR A 50 -17.32 2.88 5.97
CA TYR A 50 -18.28 3.87 6.43
C TYR A 50 -19.67 3.25 6.68
N ALA A 51 -20.15 2.41 5.76
CA ALA A 51 -21.43 1.71 5.92
C ALA A 51 -21.45 0.75 7.13
N LYS A 52 -20.28 0.32 7.62
CA LYS A 52 -20.11 -0.53 8.80
C LYS A 52 -19.87 0.25 10.10
N GLY A 53 -19.88 1.59 10.04
CA GLY A 53 -19.63 2.44 11.20
C GLY A 53 -18.14 2.56 11.57
N ASP A 54 -17.24 2.24 10.64
CA ASP A 54 -15.82 2.51 10.84
C ASP A 54 -15.58 4.05 10.84
N PRO A 55 -14.85 4.58 11.82
CA PRO A 55 -14.64 6.02 11.95
C PRO A 55 -13.70 6.61 10.88
N GLY A 56 -12.91 5.76 10.19
CA GLY A 56 -11.99 6.18 9.12
C GLY A 56 -10.62 6.64 9.60
N ASP A 57 -10.27 6.35 10.85
CA ASP A 57 -9.07 6.89 11.52
C ASP A 57 -7.77 6.17 11.12
N ASP A 58 -7.87 4.90 10.72
CA ASP A 58 -6.73 4.08 10.31
C ASP A 58 -6.75 3.75 8.82
N LEU A 59 -5.87 4.43 8.07
CA LEU A 59 -5.70 4.23 6.63
C LEU A 59 -5.31 2.79 6.28
N ARG A 60 -4.66 2.04 7.18
CA ARG A 60 -4.31 0.64 6.94
C ARG A 60 -5.54 -0.24 6.75
N VAL A 61 -6.61 0.01 7.49
CA VAL A 61 -7.87 -0.76 7.38
C VAL A 61 -8.48 -0.58 5.99
N ALA A 62 -8.48 0.64 5.47
CA ALA A 62 -8.95 0.93 4.11
C ALA A 62 -8.07 0.28 3.04
N ILE A 63 -6.74 0.34 3.20
CA ILE A 63 -5.76 -0.28 2.28
C ILE A 63 -5.94 -1.81 2.26
N VAL A 64 -5.99 -2.47 3.43
CA VAL A 64 -6.22 -3.91 3.55
C VAL A 64 -7.53 -4.30 2.89
N THR A 65 -8.60 -3.57 3.19
CA THR A 65 -9.94 -3.84 2.62
C THR A 65 -9.91 -3.74 1.09
N ALA A 66 -9.23 -2.73 0.53
CA ALA A 66 -9.08 -2.58 -0.92
C ALA A 66 -8.21 -3.69 -1.54
N LEU A 67 -7.14 -4.11 -0.88
CA LEU A 67 -6.28 -5.20 -1.35
C LEU A 67 -7.03 -6.54 -1.37
N VAL A 68 -7.78 -6.85 -0.32
CA VAL A 68 -8.60 -8.07 -0.25
C VAL A 68 -9.72 -8.06 -1.29
N ASP A 69 -10.34 -6.90 -1.57
CA ASP A 69 -11.33 -6.74 -2.66
C ASP A 69 -10.73 -7.06 -4.03
N VAL A 70 -9.51 -6.59 -4.30
CA VAL A 70 -8.89 -6.73 -5.64
C VAL A 70 -8.16 -8.05 -5.84
N LEU A 71 -7.41 -8.52 -4.84
CA LEU A 71 -6.53 -9.69 -4.93
C LEU A 71 -7.20 -10.97 -4.41
N GLY A 72 -8.32 -10.83 -3.70
CA GLY A 72 -9.01 -11.95 -3.06
C GLY A 72 -8.42 -12.32 -1.70
N LYS A 73 -9.12 -13.23 -0.99
CA LYS A 73 -8.78 -13.66 0.38
C LYS A 73 -7.62 -14.66 0.48
N SER A 74 -7.04 -15.07 -0.65
CA SER A 74 -5.97 -16.08 -0.69
C SER A 74 -4.56 -15.48 -0.62
N VAL A 75 -4.44 -14.18 -0.38
CA VAL A 75 -3.15 -13.53 -0.14
C VAL A 75 -2.69 -13.90 1.28
N PRO A 76 -1.47 -14.45 1.46
CA PRO A 76 -0.90 -14.71 2.78
C PRO A 76 -0.78 -13.44 3.62
N ASP A 77 -0.93 -13.56 4.93
CA ASP A 77 -0.94 -12.40 5.85
C ASP A 77 0.36 -11.59 5.78
N ASP A 78 1.52 -12.24 5.78
CA ASP A 78 2.82 -11.57 5.70
C ASP A 78 2.95 -10.72 4.42
N GLU A 79 2.50 -11.26 3.30
CA GLU A 79 2.53 -10.54 2.02
C GLU A 79 1.52 -9.38 1.98
N LEU A 80 0.38 -9.55 2.65
CA LEU A 80 -0.60 -8.49 2.81
C LEU A 80 -0.02 -7.34 3.65
N VAL A 81 0.73 -7.64 4.70
CA VAL A 81 1.45 -6.64 5.52
C VAL A 81 2.44 -5.87 4.65
N ASP A 82 3.30 -6.56 3.89
CA ASP A 82 4.29 -5.92 3.02
C ASP A 82 3.64 -5.00 1.97
N MET A 83 2.51 -5.45 1.40
CA MET A 83 1.74 -4.63 0.46
C MET A 83 1.11 -3.41 1.14
N VAL A 84 0.62 -3.53 2.37
CA VAL A 84 0.09 -2.39 3.14
C VAL A 84 1.18 -1.38 3.44
N GLU A 85 2.33 -1.84 3.92
CA GLU A 85 3.49 -0.98 4.22
C GLU A 85 4.02 -0.27 2.96
N THR A 86 3.97 -0.95 1.82
CA THR A 86 4.31 -0.36 0.51
C THR A 86 3.31 0.73 0.10
N MET A 87 2.01 0.51 0.30
CA MET A 87 0.96 1.41 -0.17
C MET A 87 0.75 2.62 0.74
N LEU A 88 0.99 2.48 2.04
CA LEU A 88 0.76 3.52 3.03
C LEU A 88 1.49 4.85 2.73
N PRO A 89 2.81 4.89 2.48
CA PRO A 89 3.49 6.14 2.15
C PRO A 89 3.04 6.73 0.81
N LEU A 90 2.68 5.88 -0.17
CA LEU A 90 2.17 6.35 -1.46
C LEU A 90 0.81 7.02 -1.32
N GLN A 91 -0.07 6.46 -0.50
CA GLN A 91 -1.41 6.99 -0.27
C GLN A 91 -1.37 8.26 0.58
N ALA A 92 -0.49 8.31 1.58
CA ALA A 92 -0.30 9.50 2.40
C ALA A 92 0.20 10.70 1.58
N GLN A 93 1.16 10.47 0.68
CA GLN A 93 1.64 11.48 -0.27
C GLN A 93 0.51 12.00 -1.18
N ASP A 94 -0.36 11.11 -1.67
CA ASP A 94 -1.48 11.47 -2.56
C ASP A 94 -2.54 12.31 -1.84
N LEU A 95 -2.76 12.06 -0.54
CA LEU A 95 -3.69 12.80 0.31
C LEU A 95 -3.09 14.10 0.89
N GLY A 96 -1.79 14.34 0.70
CA GLY A 96 -1.11 15.49 1.29
C GLY A 96 -0.94 15.42 2.81
N VAL A 97 -0.99 14.21 3.39
CA VAL A 97 -0.89 13.97 4.84
C VAL A 97 0.48 13.37 5.16
N GLN A 98 1.14 13.86 6.21
CA GLN A 98 2.33 13.21 6.76
C GLN A 98 1.91 12.09 7.72
N VAL A 99 2.41 10.87 7.51
CA VAL A 99 2.19 9.76 8.45
C VAL A 99 3.19 9.92 9.60
N ALA A 100 2.73 10.31 10.78
CA ALA A 100 3.56 10.36 11.97
C ALA A 100 3.94 8.94 12.42
N GLY A 101 5.23 8.70 12.69
CA GLY A 101 5.73 7.44 13.25
C GLY A 101 6.34 6.44 12.26
N LEU A 102 6.35 6.73 10.96
CA LEU A 102 7.13 5.99 9.97
C LEU A 102 8.21 6.92 9.42
N SER A 103 9.45 6.76 9.89
CA SER A 103 10.61 7.29 9.17
C SER A 103 10.75 6.48 7.89
N TYR A 104 9.99 6.84 6.86
CA TYR A 104 10.10 6.22 5.54
C TYR A 104 11.33 6.79 4.84
N ASP A 105 12.46 6.12 5.02
CA ASP A 105 13.66 6.39 4.23
C ASP A 105 13.38 5.88 2.82
N SER A 106 12.85 6.78 1.97
CA SER A 106 12.30 6.42 0.66
C SER A 106 13.38 5.78 -0.21
N PRO A 107 13.31 4.45 -0.52
CA PRO A 107 14.30 3.79 -1.38
C PRO A 107 14.24 4.31 -2.83
N TRP A 108 13.22 5.11 -3.15
CA TRP A 108 12.97 5.70 -4.47
C TRP A 108 13.61 7.07 -4.70
N ARG A 109 14.39 7.61 -3.75
CA ARG A 109 15.22 8.80 -3.99
C ARG A 109 16.56 8.37 -4.58
N ARG A 110 16.63 8.24 -5.91
CA ARG A 110 17.87 8.41 -6.67
C ARG A 110 17.58 9.19 -7.94
#